data_AF-A0A955F4Q7-F1
#
_entry.id   AF-A0A955F4Q7-F1
#
_cell.length_a   1.000
_cell.length_b   1.000
_cell.length_c   1.000
_cell.angle_alpha   90.00
_cell.angle_beta   90.00
_cell.angle_gamma   90.00
#
_symmetry.space_group_name_H-M   'P 1'
#
loop_
_entity.id
_entity.type
_entity.pdbx_description
1 polymer ?
#
loop_
_entity_poly.entity_id
_entity_poly.type
_entity_poly.pdbx_seq_one_letter_code
_entity_poly.pdbx_strand_id
1 'polypeptide(L)'
;ANTYHNYWAFPVAVENPAELMNSLRAEGFDAAVPNRSAAVPPPEDRPHLAAHRADRVLQHLVILPCYPVMPEAELLRQALIVRRVAKPLTMPAEGEIPLVAAAES
;
A
#
# COMPACT_ATOMS: atom_id res chain seq x y z
N ALA A 1 -10.10 -17.34 -2.83
CA ALA A 1 -9.95 -16.15 -1.97
C ALA A 1 -10.75 -16.38 -0.69
N ASN A 2 -10.24 -15.97 0.47
CA ASN A 2 -11.03 -15.97 1.71
C ASN A 2 -12.20 -14.98 1.53
N THR A 3 -13.45 -15.42 1.75
CA THR A 3 -14.66 -14.60 1.55
C THR A 3 -15.09 -13.83 2.80
N TYR A 4 -14.45 -14.08 3.94
CA TYR A 4 -14.70 -13.40 5.20
C TYR A 4 -13.60 -12.38 5.49
N HIS A 5 -13.96 -11.10 5.54
CA HIS A 5 -13.06 -10.00 5.88
C HIS A 5 -13.63 -9.24 7.08
N ASN A 6 -12.89 -9.19 8.18
CA ASN A 6 -13.24 -8.37 9.34
C ASN A 6 -12.78 -6.90 9.18
N TYR A 7 -12.10 -6.59 8.07
CA TYR A 7 -11.52 -5.29 7.71
C TYR A 7 -10.67 -4.63 8.80
N TRP A 8 -10.07 -5.40 9.72
CA TRP A 8 -9.24 -4.83 10.80
C TRP A 8 -8.11 -3.92 10.25
N ALA A 9 -7.69 -4.14 9.00
CA ALA A 9 -6.93 -3.19 8.21
C ALA A 9 -7.57 -3.07 6.81
N PHE A 10 -7.78 -1.84 6.31
CA PHE A 10 -8.23 -1.62 4.93
C PHE A 10 -7.07 -1.07 4.08
N PRO A 11 -6.30 -1.93 3.39
CA PRO A 11 -5.15 -1.51 2.62
C PRO A 11 -5.57 -0.87 1.29
N VAL A 12 -4.92 0.24 0.92
CA VAL A 12 -4.99 0.84 -0.41
C VAL A 12 -3.58 1.06 -0.96
N ALA A 13 -3.38 0.75 -2.25
CA ALA A 13 -2.11 0.96 -2.93
C ALA A 13 -2.19 2.23 -3.79
N VAL A 14 -1.30 3.20 -3.54
CA VAL A 14 -1.34 4.52 -4.18
C VAL A 14 0.07 4.99 -4.56
N GLU A 15 0.20 5.74 -5.65
CA GLU A 15 1.49 6.33 -6.08
C GLU A 15 2.01 7.39 -5.10
N ASN A 16 1.12 8.02 -4.33
CA ASN A 16 1.42 9.14 -3.44
C ASN A 16 1.08 8.85 -1.97
N PRO A 17 1.67 7.80 -1.35
CA PRO A 17 1.28 7.34 -0.01
C PRO A 17 1.49 8.42 1.06
N ALA A 18 2.61 9.14 1.01
CA ALA A 18 2.91 10.21 1.97
C ALA A 18 1.90 11.37 1.89
N GLU A 19 1.50 11.78 0.67
CA GLU A 19 0.52 12.86 0.45
C GLU A 19 -0.86 12.47 0.98
N LEU A 20 -1.28 11.22 0.71
CA LEU A 20 -2.54 10.68 1.22
C LEU A 20 -2.54 10.62 2.75
N MET A 21 -1.47 10.11 3.36
CA MET A 21 -1.36 10.01 4.81
C MET A 21 -1.39 11.38 5.48
N ASN A 22 -0.68 12.36 4.95
CA ASN A 22 -0.68 13.71 5.50
C ASN A 22 -2.07 14.34 5.42
N SER A 23 -2.79 14.13 4.30
CA SER A 23 -4.16 14.62 4.12
C SER A 23 -5.15 13.96 5.09
N LEU A 24 -5.02 12.66 5.33
CA LEU A 24 -5.86 11.93 6.29
C LEU A 24 -5.60 12.38 7.73
N ARG A 25 -4.32 12.54 8.11
CA ARG A 25 -3.95 13.00 9.46
C ARG A 25 -4.39 14.42 9.74
N ALA A 26 -4.31 15.31 8.76
CA ALA A 26 -4.81 16.68 8.89
C ALA A 26 -6.31 16.74 9.20
N GLU A 27 -7.05 15.70 8.82
CA GLU A 27 -8.49 15.56 9.04
C GLU A 27 -8.84 14.67 10.25
N GLY A 28 -7.82 14.21 10.99
CA GLY A 28 -7.97 13.41 12.21
C GLY A 28 -8.03 11.89 12.01
N PHE A 29 -7.74 11.38 10.81
CA PHE A 29 -7.67 9.94 10.54
C PHE A 29 -6.25 9.40 10.73
N ASP A 30 -6.12 8.33 11.52
CA ASP A 30 -4.82 7.67 11.75
C ASP A 30 -4.51 6.65 10.66
N ALA A 31 -4.03 7.13 9.51
CA ALA A 31 -3.51 6.30 8.45
C ALA A 31 -2.05 5.91 8.69
N ALA A 32 -1.70 4.66 8.39
CA ALA A 32 -0.38 4.09 8.66
C ALA A 32 0.20 3.36 7.44
N VAL A 33 1.53 3.25 7.39
CA VAL A 33 2.22 2.31 6.48
C VAL A 33 2.45 0.98 7.21
N PRO A 34 2.44 -0.16 6.49
CA PRO A 34 2.80 -1.45 7.07
C PRO A 34 4.31 -1.46 7.43
N ASN A 35 4.63 -1.24 8.69
CA ASN A 35 6.01 -1.09 9.20
C ASN A 35 6.77 -2.42 9.37
N ARG A 36 6.12 -3.57 9.21
CA ARG A 36 6.73 -4.91 9.39
C ARG A 36 6.51 -5.85 8.20
N SER A 37 6.09 -5.32 7.06
CA SER A 37 5.88 -6.11 5.86
C SER A 37 6.99 -5.82 4.85
N ALA A 38 7.69 -6.88 4.44
CA ALA A 38 8.72 -6.81 3.41
C ALA A 38 8.48 -7.93 2.39
N ALA A 39 8.88 -7.69 1.14
CA ALA A 39 8.92 -8.74 0.15
C ALA A 39 9.96 -9.78 0.59
N VAL A 40 9.65 -11.07 0.40
CA VAL A 40 10.61 -12.13 0.70
C VAL A 40 11.81 -11.96 -0.24
N PRO A 41 13.04 -11.88 0.29
CA PRO A 41 14.23 -11.73 -0.56
C PRO A 41 14.41 -12.97 -1.45
N PRO A 42 14.96 -12.82 -2.67
CA PRO A 42 15.28 -13.96 -3.49
C PRO A 42 16.38 -14.80 -2.83
N PRO A 43 16.44 -16.12 -3.09
CA PRO A 43 17.63 -16.92 -2.79
C PRO A 43 18.88 -16.33 -3.46
N GLU A 44 20.03 -16.38 -2.78
CA GLU A 44 21.30 -15.81 -3.29
C GLU A 44 21.70 -16.39 -4.65
N ASP A 45 21.44 -17.69 -4.87
CA ASP A 45 21.74 -18.41 -6.11
C ASP A 45 20.76 -18.10 -7.26
N ARG A 46 19.62 -17.46 -6.96
CA ARG A 46 18.53 -17.21 -7.91
C ARG A 46 17.95 -15.79 -7.76
N PRO A 47 18.75 -14.74 -8.01
CA PRO A 47 18.32 -13.34 -7.87
C PRO A 47 17.17 -12.95 -8.80
N HIS A 48 17.01 -13.64 -9.94
CA HIS A 48 15.90 -13.44 -10.88
C HIS A 48 14.51 -13.79 -10.30
N LEU A 49 14.45 -14.45 -9.15
CA LEU A 49 13.20 -14.73 -8.42
C LEU A 49 12.77 -13.59 -7.49
N ALA A 50 13.40 -12.42 -7.60
CA ALA A 50 13.06 -11.26 -6.78
C ALA A 50 11.57 -10.89 -6.92
N ALA A 51 10.90 -10.70 -5.78
CA ALA A 51 9.47 -10.43 -5.71
C ALA A 51 9.13 -8.95 -5.98
N HIS A 52 9.56 -8.42 -7.12
CA HIS A 52 9.47 -6.99 -7.45
C HIS A 52 8.06 -6.41 -7.39
N ARG A 53 7.03 -7.19 -7.78
CA ARG A 53 5.63 -6.76 -7.68
C ARG A 53 5.20 -6.58 -6.22
N ALA A 54 5.59 -7.51 -5.35
CA ALA A 54 5.27 -7.43 -3.93
C ALA A 54 6.01 -6.26 -3.27
N ASP A 55 7.30 -6.08 -3.61
CA ASP A 55 8.10 -4.96 -3.13
C ASP A 55 7.49 -3.61 -3.52
N ARG A 56 7.15 -3.45 -4.81
CA ARG A 56 6.47 -2.25 -5.31
C ARG A 56 5.15 -1.98 -4.57
N VAL A 57 4.30 -2.99 -4.40
CA VAL A 57 3.03 -2.81 -3.68
C VAL A 57 3.26 -2.42 -2.22
N LEU A 58 4.18 -3.08 -1.51
CA LEU A 58 4.49 -2.79 -0.11
C LEU A 58 5.01 -1.36 0.11
N GLN A 59 5.81 -0.83 -0.82
CA GLN A 59 6.29 0.56 -0.78
C GLN A 59 5.18 1.61 -0.98
N HIS A 60 4.05 1.20 -1.58
CA HIS A 60 2.95 2.09 -1.96
C HIS A 60 1.67 1.84 -1.15
N LEU A 61 1.74 1.01 -0.11
CA LEU A 61 0.59 0.66 0.73
C LEU A 61 0.34 1.68 1.84
N VAL A 62 -0.92 2.08 1.96
CA VAL A 62 -1.46 2.82 3.11
C VAL A 62 -2.59 1.99 3.72
N ILE A 63 -2.58 1.86 5.04
CA ILE A 63 -3.64 1.23 5.82
C ILE A 63 -4.60 2.33 6.27
N LEU A 64 -5.85 2.25 5.82
CA LEU A 64 -6.92 3.14 6.22
C LEU A 64 -7.65 2.60 7.46
N PRO A 65 -8.06 3.46 8.41
CA PRO A 65 -8.97 3.05 9.46
C PRO A 65 -10.33 2.71 8.84
N CYS A 66 -10.80 1.50 9.09
CA CYS A 66 -12.10 1.02 8.65
C CYS A 66 -12.51 -0.11 9.58
N TYR A 67 -13.40 0.14 10.53
CA TYR A 67 -13.79 -0.85 11.53
C TYR A 67 -15.28 -0.74 11.84
N PRO A 68 -15.92 -1.82 12.33
CA PRO A 68 -17.39 -1.86 12.47
C PRO A 68 -18.00 -0.75 13.31
N VAL A 69 -17.26 -0.20 14.28
CA VAL A 69 -17.76 0.84 15.19
C VAL A 69 -17.61 2.27 14.64
N MET A 70 -17.01 2.45 13.46
CA MET A 70 -16.81 3.76 12.86
C MET A 70 -18.15 4.30 12.31
N PRO A 71 -18.57 5.54 12.63
CA PRO A 71 -19.80 6.09 12.10
C PRO A 71 -19.78 6.20 10.57
N GLU A 72 -20.92 5.97 9.92
CA GLU A 72 -21.04 6.08 8.46
C GLU A 72 -20.60 7.45 7.93
N ALA A 73 -20.92 8.51 8.65
CA ALA A 73 -20.50 9.87 8.31
C ALA A 73 -18.96 10.02 8.27
N GLU A 74 -18.24 9.36 9.19
CA GLU A 74 -16.77 9.38 9.20
C GLU A 74 -16.18 8.52 8.08
N LEU A 75 -16.80 7.38 7.76
CA LEU A 75 -16.42 6.57 6.60
C LEU A 75 -16.57 7.36 5.30
N LEU A 76 -17.68 8.10 5.14
CA LEU A 76 -17.91 8.97 3.99
C LEU A 76 -16.89 10.12 3.93
N ARG A 77 -16.59 10.77 5.07
CA ARG A 77 -15.59 11.84 5.16
C ARG A 77 -14.20 11.32 4.76
N GLN A 78 -13.79 10.16 5.27
CA GLN A 78 -12.55 9.49 4.87
C GLN A 78 -12.53 9.18 3.37
N ALA A 79 -13.61 8.59 2.84
CA ALA A 79 -13.71 8.22 1.42
C ALA A 79 -13.59 9.43 0.49
N LEU A 80 -14.14 10.59 0.89
CA LEU A 80 -14.02 11.83 0.13
C LEU A 80 -12.56 12.34 0.09
N ILE A 81 -11.82 12.22 1.19
CA ILE A 81 -10.38 12.56 1.23
C ILE A 81 -9.59 11.63 0.31
N VAL A 82 -9.83 10.31 0.42
CA VAL A 82 -9.20 9.30 -0.45
C VAL A 82 -9.50 9.62 -1.92
N ARG A 83 -10.77 9.84 -2.29
CA ARG A 83 -11.17 10.17 -3.67
C ARG A 83 -10.48 11.43 -4.20
N ARG A 84 -10.24 12.43 -3.35
CA ARG A 84 -9.62 13.70 -3.73
C ARG A 84 -8.11 13.58 -3.94
N VAL A 85 -7.43 12.77 -3.13
CA VAL A 85 -5.96 12.79 -3.00
C VAL A 85 -5.29 11.57 -3.60
N ALA A 86 -5.91 10.38 -3.47
CA ALA A 86 -5.28 9.13 -3.87
C ALA A 86 -5.05 9.07 -5.39
N LYS A 87 -3.81 8.78 -5.77
CA LYS A 87 -3.43 8.43 -7.14
C LYS A 87 -3.29 6.92 -7.23
N PRO A 88 -4.08 6.21 -8.05
CA PRO A 88 -4.00 4.75 -8.15
C PRO A 88 -2.59 4.29 -8.52
N LEU A 89 -2.08 3.28 -7.81
CA LEU A 89 -0.80 2.65 -8.14
C LEU A 89 -0.88 2.03 -9.54
N THR A 90 0.01 2.47 -10.43
CA THR A 90 0.22 1.85 -11.74
C THR A 90 1.22 0.72 -11.57
N MET A 91 0.81 -0.49 -11.95
CA MET A 91 1.72 -1.62 -12.03
C MET A 91 2.37 -1.63 -13.42
N PRO A 92 3.70 -1.80 -13.50
CA PRO A 92 4.36 -1.99 -14.79
C PRO A 92 3.81 -3.23 -15.49
N ALA A 93 3.83 -3.22 -16.83
CA ALA A 93 3.43 -4.39 -17.60
C ALA A 93 4.35 -5.58 -17.28
N GLU A 94 3.84 -6.80 -17.46
CA GLU A 94 4.64 -8.00 -17.26
C GLU A 94 5.86 -7.97 -18.21
N GLY A 95 7.07 -7.99 -17.64
CA GLY A 95 8.33 -7.91 -18.38
C GLY A 95 9.05 -6.55 -18.35
N GLU A 96 8.43 -5.48 -17.83
CA GLU A 96 9.04 -4.14 -17.78
C GLU A 96 9.73 -3.80 -16.45
N ILE A 97 9.61 -4.65 -15.43
CA ILE A 97 10.32 -4.42 -14.18
C ILE A 97 11.81 -4.63 -14.45
N PRO A 98 12.65 -3.58 -14.37
CA PRO A 98 14.08 -3.75 -14.55
C PRO A 98 14.59 -4.68 -13.45
N LEU A 99 15.38 -5.68 -13.84
CA LEU A 99 16.27 -6.39 -12.92
C LEU A 99 17.24 -5.33 -12.38
N VAL A 100 16.91 -4.68 -11.26
CA VAL A 100 17.76 -3.61 -10.73
C VAL A 100 19.11 -4.24 -10.40
N ALA A 101 20.15 -3.67 -11.01
CA ALA A 101 21.54 -4.07 -10.92
C ALA A 101 21.95 -4.32 -9.47
N ALA A 102 22.62 -5.44 -9.24
CA ALA A 102 23.32 -5.72 -8.01
C ALA A 102 24.23 -4.52 -7.70
N ALA A 103 23.98 -3.86 -6.57
CA ALA A 103 24.86 -2.83 -6.06
C ALA A 103 26.22 -3.48 -5.77
N GLU A 104 27.23 -3.08 -6.53
CA GLU A 104 28.63 -3.32 -6.20
C GLU A 104 28.97 -2.56 -4.92
N SER A 105 29.51 -3.25 -3.92
CA SER A 105 30.35 -2.73 -2.84
C SER A 105 31.25 -3.84 -2.31
#